data_AF-A0A2J8T5X3-F1
#
_entry.id   AF-A0A2J8T5X3-F1
#
_cell.length_a   1.000
_cell.length_b   1.000
_cell.length_c   1.000
_cell.angle_alpha   90.00
_cell.angle_beta   90.00
_cell.angle_gamma   90.00
#
_symmetry.space_group_name_H-M   'P 1'
#
loop_
_entity.id
_entity.type
_entity.pdbx_description
1 polymer ?
#
loop_
_entity_poly.entity_id
_entity_poly.type
_entity_poly.pdbx_seq_one_letter_code
_entity_poly.pdbx_strand_id
1 'polypeptide(L)'
;MEAAAQFFVESPDVVYGPEAIEAQYEYRTTRVSREGGVLKVHPTSTRFTFRTARQVPRLGVMLVGWGGNNGSTLTAAVLANRLRLSWPTRSGRKLEQIRRDIRDFRSSAGLDKVIVLWTANTERFCEVIPGLNDTAENLLRTIELGLEVSPSTLFAVASILEGCAFLNGSPQNTLVP
;
A
#
# COMPACT_ATOMS: atom_id res chain seq x y z
N MET A 1 -26.25 -3.88 -21.89
CA MET A 1 -25.15 -3.85 -20.91
C MET A 1 -24.55 -5.23 -20.93
N GLU A 2 -23.36 -5.38 -21.51
CA GLU A 2 -22.63 -6.64 -21.45
C GLU A 2 -21.84 -6.62 -20.14
N ALA A 3 -22.02 -7.63 -19.29
CA ALA A 3 -21.29 -7.72 -18.03
C ALA A 3 -19.78 -7.68 -18.30
N ALA A 4 -18.99 -7.05 -17.41
CA ALA A 4 -17.54 -7.17 -17.49
C ALA A 4 -17.19 -8.65 -17.57
N ALA A 5 -16.40 -9.03 -18.59
CA ALA A 5 -16.07 -10.42 -18.84
C ALA A 5 -15.42 -10.99 -17.57
N GLN A 6 -16.16 -11.83 -16.87
CA GLN A 6 -15.65 -12.55 -15.72
C GLN A 6 -14.76 -13.66 -16.26
N PHE A 7 -13.45 -13.53 -16.05
CA PHE A 7 -12.51 -14.58 -16.45
C PHE A 7 -12.32 -15.57 -15.29
N PHE A 8 -12.25 -16.85 -15.64
CA PHE A 8 -11.92 -17.93 -14.72
C PHE A 8 -10.67 -18.63 -15.22
N VAL A 9 -9.78 -18.97 -14.30
CA VAL A 9 -8.59 -19.77 -14.58
C VAL A 9 -8.94 -21.23 -14.31
N GLU A 10 -9.09 -22.02 -15.36
CA GLU A 10 -9.24 -23.47 -15.27
C GLU A 10 -7.88 -24.11 -15.02
N SER A 11 -7.61 -24.48 -13.76
CA SER A 11 -6.37 -25.12 -13.34
C SER A 11 -6.63 -26.07 -12.18
N PRO A 12 -5.97 -27.25 -12.11
CA PRO A 12 -6.06 -28.12 -10.94
C PRO A 12 -5.52 -27.46 -9.65
N ASP A 13 -4.70 -26.42 -9.80
CA ASP A 13 -4.08 -25.70 -8.70
C ASP A 13 -4.91 -24.51 -8.20
N VAL A 14 -6.09 -24.25 -8.78
CA VAL A 14 -6.94 -23.12 -8.43
C VAL A 14 -8.34 -23.59 -8.05
N VAL A 15 -8.80 -23.21 -6.86
CA VAL A 15 -10.14 -23.51 -6.35
C VAL A 15 -10.88 -22.21 -6.05
N TYR A 16 -12.04 -22.03 -6.68
CA TYR A 16 -12.92 -20.88 -6.43
C TYR A 16 -13.96 -21.24 -5.37
N GLY A 17 -13.78 -20.74 -4.16
CA GLY A 17 -14.78 -20.80 -3.08
C GLY A 17 -15.75 -19.61 -3.10
N PRO A 18 -16.78 -19.61 -2.22
CA PRO A 18 -17.71 -18.48 -2.10
C PRO A 18 -17.02 -17.21 -1.57
N GLU A 19 -16.09 -17.34 -0.62
CA GLU A 19 -15.43 -16.20 0.03
C GLU A 19 -14.05 -15.85 -0.55
N ALA A 20 -13.33 -16.87 -1.04
CA ALA A 20 -11.94 -16.71 -1.46
C ALA A 20 -11.60 -17.60 -2.67
N ILE A 21 -10.57 -17.20 -3.38
CA ILE A 21 -9.88 -18.01 -4.40
C ILE A 21 -8.63 -18.56 -3.74
N GLU A 22 -8.47 -19.88 -3.77
CA GLU A 22 -7.26 -20.54 -3.29
C GLU A 22 -6.42 -20.98 -4.49
N ALA A 23 -5.12 -20.66 -4.46
CA ALA A 23 -4.18 -21.00 -5.51
C ALA A 23 -2.93 -21.66 -4.92
N GLN A 24 -2.61 -22.86 -5.40
CA GLN A 24 -1.36 -23.55 -5.11
C GLN A 24 -0.28 -23.00 -6.04
N TYR A 25 0.88 -22.66 -5.47
CA TYR A 25 2.02 -22.14 -6.22
C TYR A 25 3.32 -22.76 -5.73
N GLU A 26 4.07 -23.37 -6.64
CA GLU A 26 5.40 -23.88 -6.34
C GLU A 26 6.45 -22.79 -6.63
N TYR A 27 6.94 -22.14 -5.57
CA TYR A 27 8.02 -21.17 -5.67
C TYR A 27 9.37 -21.89 -5.73
N ARG A 28 10.00 -21.85 -6.90
CA ARG A 28 11.33 -22.41 -7.12
C ARG A 28 12.36 -21.30 -7.05
N THR A 29 13.37 -21.49 -6.21
CA THR A 29 14.50 -20.57 -6.04
C THR A 29 15.78 -21.37 -5.83
N THR A 30 16.93 -20.71 -5.82
CA THR A 30 18.23 -21.38 -5.72
C THR A 30 19.04 -20.77 -4.58
N ARG A 31 19.46 -21.63 -3.64
CA ARG A 31 20.40 -21.25 -2.58
C ARG A 31 21.82 -21.52 -3.06
N VAL A 32 22.68 -20.51 -3.01
CA VAL A 32 24.10 -20.65 -3.36
C VAL A 32 24.95 -20.49 -2.11
N SER A 33 25.84 -21.44 -1.85
CA SER A 33 26.85 -21.35 -0.79
C SER A 33 28.26 -21.46 -1.37
N ARG A 34 29.25 -20.91 -0.67
CA ARG A 34 30.67 -21.05 -1.04
C ARG A 34 31.37 -21.85 0.04
N GLU A 35 31.96 -22.99 -0.33
CA GLU A 35 32.73 -23.83 0.57
C GLU A 35 34.04 -24.21 -0.10
N GLY A 36 35.18 -23.91 0.54
CA GLY A 36 36.51 -24.22 -0.01
C GLY A 36 36.80 -23.57 -1.37
N GLY A 37 36.22 -22.39 -1.65
CA GLY A 37 36.39 -21.69 -2.93
C GLY A 37 35.49 -22.18 -4.06
N VAL A 38 34.74 -23.28 -3.86
CA VAL A 38 33.76 -23.80 -4.82
C VAL A 38 32.38 -23.25 -4.49
N LEU A 39 31.64 -22.84 -5.53
CA LEU A 39 30.23 -22.47 -5.40
C LEU A 39 29.36 -23.73 -5.47
N LYS A 40 28.59 -24.00 -4.41
CA LYS A 40 27.59 -25.05 -4.35
C LYS A 40 26.22 -24.44 -4.60
N VAL A 41 25.50 -24.98 -5.58
CA VAL A 41 24.20 -24.47 -6.04
C VAL A 41 23.14 -25.48 -5.67
N HIS A 42 22.17 -25.05 -4.87
CA HIS A 42 21.09 -25.89 -4.35
C HIS A 42 19.74 -25.35 -4.84
N PRO A 43 19.17 -25.93 -5.91
CA PRO A 43 17.78 -25.66 -6.28
C PRO A 43 16.87 -26.05 -5.11
N THR A 44 15.96 -25.15 -4.77
CA THR A 44 15.02 -25.29 -3.65
C THR A 44 13.63 -24.95 -4.13
N SER A 45 12.63 -25.67 -3.61
CA SER A 45 11.24 -25.46 -3.94
C SER A 45 10.42 -25.32 -2.66
N THR A 46 9.54 -24.33 -2.61
CA THR A 46 8.59 -24.12 -1.51
C THR A 46 7.20 -24.02 -2.10
N ARG A 47 6.28 -24.85 -1.60
CA ARG A 47 4.87 -24.78 -2.01
C ARG A 47 4.13 -23.78 -1.13
N PHE A 48 3.45 -22.84 -1.77
CA PHE A 48 2.58 -21.85 -1.15
C PHE A 48 1.12 -22.16 -1.51
N THR A 49 0.23 -21.96 -0.55
CA THR A 49 -1.21 -21.83 -0.81
C THR A 49 -1.59 -20.38 -0.58
N PHE A 50 -1.89 -19.65 -1.66
CA PHE A 50 -2.39 -18.28 -1.58
C PHE A 50 -3.91 -18.30 -1.47
N ARG A 51 -4.45 -17.55 -0.50
CA ARG A 51 -5.89 -17.36 -0.33
C ARG A 51 -6.22 -15.89 -0.54
N THR A 52 -6.93 -15.60 -1.63
CA THR A 52 -7.32 -14.24 -2.02
C THR A 52 -8.82 -14.06 -1.80
N ALA A 53 -9.21 -13.15 -0.90
CA ALA A 53 -10.62 -12.82 -0.68
C ALA A 53 -11.27 -12.30 -1.98
N ARG A 54 -12.49 -12.74 -2.26
CA ARG A 54 -13.27 -12.33 -3.45
C ARG A 54 -13.97 -10.99 -3.24
N GLN A 55 -14.28 -10.65 -2.00
CA GLN A 55 -14.86 -9.37 -1.64
C GLN A 55 -13.77 -8.29 -1.61
N VAL A 56 -13.91 -7.26 -2.43
CA VAL A 56 -13.03 -6.10 -2.43
C VAL A 56 -13.43 -5.18 -1.27
N PRO A 57 -12.53 -4.89 -0.31
CA PRO A 57 -12.86 -4.04 0.84
C PRO A 57 -13.04 -2.59 0.42
N ARG A 58 -13.84 -1.87 1.19
CA ARG A 58 -14.01 -0.43 1.03
C ARG A 58 -12.83 0.30 1.65
N LEU A 59 -12.04 0.95 0.80
CA LEU A 59 -10.78 1.57 1.18
C LEU A 59 -10.91 3.07 1.47
N GLY A 60 -10.43 3.50 2.63
CA GLY A 60 -10.13 4.90 2.95
C GLY A 60 -8.65 5.21 2.77
N VAL A 61 -8.35 6.44 2.37
CA VAL A 61 -6.98 6.94 2.27
C VAL A 61 -6.85 8.23 3.08
N MET A 62 -5.90 8.26 4.02
CA MET A 62 -5.53 9.44 4.79
C MET A 62 -4.19 9.99 4.26
N LEU A 63 -4.18 11.26 3.86
CA LEU A 63 -2.99 11.91 3.31
C LEU A 63 -2.36 12.85 4.34
N VAL A 64 -1.11 12.59 4.71
CA VAL A 64 -0.30 13.57 5.46
C VAL A 64 0.27 14.56 4.46
N GLY A 65 0.05 15.86 4.66
CA GLY A 65 0.37 16.88 3.66
C GLY A 65 -0.73 17.06 2.60
N TRP A 66 -1.99 16.80 2.96
CA TRP A 66 -3.16 16.94 2.07
C TRP A 66 -3.21 18.30 1.32
N GLY A 67 -2.84 19.40 1.96
CA GLY A 67 -2.84 20.73 1.32
C GLY A 67 -1.71 20.97 0.30
N GLY A 68 -0.74 20.05 0.16
CA GLY A 68 0.37 20.17 -0.78
C GLY A 68 -0.03 19.88 -2.23
N ASN A 69 0.92 20.03 -3.16
CA ASN A 69 0.68 19.79 -4.59
C ASN A 69 0.09 18.39 -4.86
N ASN A 70 0.62 17.36 -4.19
CA ASN A 70 0.16 15.99 -4.36
C ASN A 70 -1.23 15.76 -3.78
N GLY A 71 -1.46 16.19 -2.53
CA GLY A 71 -2.73 15.98 -1.85
C GLY A 71 -3.89 16.76 -2.47
N SER A 72 -3.65 18.02 -2.87
CA SER A 72 -4.64 18.84 -3.58
C SER A 72 -4.94 18.28 -4.97
N THR A 73 -3.92 17.81 -5.71
CA THR A 73 -4.10 17.16 -7.02
C THR A 73 -4.86 15.84 -6.91
N LEU A 74 -4.54 14.99 -5.93
CA LEU A 74 -5.26 13.73 -5.70
C LEU A 74 -6.73 14.00 -5.37
N THR A 75 -7.00 14.97 -4.48
CA THR A 75 -8.36 15.36 -4.10
C THR A 75 -9.12 15.94 -5.28
N ALA A 76 -8.49 16.83 -6.06
CA ALA A 76 -9.07 17.39 -7.27
C ALA A 76 -9.36 16.30 -8.30
N ALA A 77 -8.46 15.32 -8.48
CA ALA A 77 -8.68 14.19 -9.38
C ALA A 77 -9.85 13.31 -8.90
N VAL A 78 -9.92 12.96 -7.62
CA VAL A 78 -11.03 12.15 -7.07
C VAL A 78 -12.37 12.91 -7.16
N LEU A 79 -12.39 14.20 -6.84
CA LEU A 79 -13.60 15.03 -6.94
C LEU A 79 -14.00 15.28 -8.39
N ALA A 80 -13.06 15.59 -9.28
CA ALA A 80 -13.32 15.72 -10.71
C ALA A 80 -13.90 14.43 -11.28
N ASN A 81 -13.38 13.28 -10.85
CA ASN A 81 -13.89 11.97 -11.18
C ASN A 81 -15.31 11.75 -10.60
N ARG A 82 -15.50 11.95 -9.30
CA ARG A 82 -16.79 11.76 -8.61
C ARG A 82 -17.91 12.65 -9.15
N LEU A 83 -17.59 13.93 -9.41
CA LEU A 83 -18.52 14.95 -9.91
C LEU A 83 -18.58 14.99 -11.44
N ARG A 84 -17.81 14.14 -12.13
CA ARG A 84 -17.75 14.05 -13.60
C ARG A 84 -17.40 15.38 -14.28
N LEU A 85 -16.48 16.13 -13.69
CA LEU A 85 -16.04 17.42 -14.21
C LEU A 85 -15.28 17.24 -15.52
N SER A 86 -15.48 18.16 -16.47
CA SER A 86 -14.75 18.21 -17.73
C SER A 86 -14.43 19.66 -18.09
N TRP A 87 -13.32 19.88 -18.77
CA TRP A 87 -12.90 21.21 -19.21
C TRP A 87 -12.26 21.12 -20.60
N PRO A 88 -12.38 22.17 -21.44
CA PRO A 88 -11.75 22.20 -22.75
C PRO A 88 -10.21 22.22 -22.63
N THR A 89 -9.56 21.45 -23.50
CA THR A 89 -8.10 21.41 -23.65
C THR A 89 -7.74 21.61 -25.12
N ARG A 90 -6.48 21.97 -25.42
CA ARG A 90 -5.99 22.15 -26.80
C ARG A 90 -6.11 20.88 -27.68
N SER A 91 -6.32 19.70 -27.09
CA SER A 91 -6.38 18.39 -27.77
C SER A 91 -7.75 17.70 -27.74
N GLY A 92 -8.83 18.42 -27.41
CA GLY A 92 -10.21 17.89 -27.49
C GLY A 92 -10.71 17.11 -26.25
N ARG A 93 -12.02 16.80 -26.24
CA ARG A 93 -12.77 16.20 -25.11
C ARG A 93 -12.28 14.77 -24.81
N LYS A 94 -11.48 14.60 -23.74
CA LYS A 94 -10.87 13.37 -23.16
C LYS A 94 -11.86 12.31 -22.61
N LEU A 95 -13.04 12.24 -23.22
CA LEU A 95 -14.28 11.75 -22.63
C LEU A 95 -14.33 10.23 -22.38
N GLU A 96 -13.77 9.32 -23.17
CA GLU A 96 -13.79 7.87 -22.85
C GLU A 96 -12.82 7.46 -21.70
N GLN A 97 -11.73 8.20 -21.54
CA GLN A 97 -10.61 7.87 -20.65
C GLN A 97 -10.97 8.06 -19.18
N ILE A 98 -11.50 9.25 -18.88
CA ILE A 98 -12.04 9.61 -17.56
C ILE A 98 -13.33 8.81 -17.26
N ARG A 99 -14.01 8.25 -18.28
CA ARG A 99 -15.30 7.53 -18.12
C ARG A 99 -15.18 6.10 -17.59
N ARG A 100 -14.00 5.46 -17.58
CA ARG A 100 -13.71 4.18 -16.90
C ARG A 100 -13.29 4.39 -15.44
N ASP A 101 -12.34 5.29 -15.23
CA ASP A 101 -11.66 5.51 -13.96
C ASP A 101 -12.61 5.95 -12.82
N ILE A 102 -13.77 6.48 -13.20
CA ILE A 102 -14.87 6.96 -12.35
C ILE A 102 -15.85 5.87 -11.88
N ARG A 103 -16.06 4.78 -12.61
CA ARG A 103 -17.25 3.94 -12.37
C ARG A 103 -17.20 3.16 -11.05
N ASP A 104 -16.00 2.92 -10.54
CA ASP A 104 -15.72 1.92 -9.50
C ASP A 104 -15.37 2.49 -8.12
N PHE A 105 -15.27 3.82 -7.96
CA PHE A 105 -15.01 4.43 -6.64
C PHE A 105 -16.23 4.40 -5.67
N ARG A 106 -17.27 3.64 -6.04
CA ARG A 106 -18.65 3.53 -5.51
C ARG A 106 -18.65 2.74 -4.17
N SER A 107 -19.24 3.08 -3.02
CA SER A 107 -20.26 4.07 -2.63
C SER A 107 -20.33 4.19 -1.08
N SER A 108 -20.17 5.41 -0.54
CA SER A 108 -20.65 5.97 0.76
C SER A 108 -20.25 5.30 2.10
N ALA A 109 -19.10 5.74 2.63
CA ALA A 109 -18.60 5.85 4.02
C ALA A 109 -18.95 4.82 5.13
N GLY A 110 -18.85 3.51 4.86
CA GLY A 110 -18.64 2.47 5.90
C GLY A 110 -17.37 1.69 5.57
N LEU A 111 -16.20 2.22 5.94
CA LEU A 111 -14.89 1.75 5.46
C LEU A 111 -14.44 0.47 6.19
N ASP A 112 -13.88 -0.48 5.44
CA ASP A 112 -13.35 -1.73 5.99
C ASP A 112 -11.83 -1.66 6.23
N LYS A 113 -11.12 -0.79 5.50
CA LYS A 113 -9.66 -0.60 5.59
C LYS A 113 -9.28 0.86 5.42
N VAL A 114 -8.21 1.29 6.10
CA VAL A 114 -7.60 2.61 5.94
C VAL A 114 -6.11 2.46 5.63
N ILE A 115 -5.64 3.25 4.66
CA ILE A 115 -4.22 3.43 4.36
C ILE A 115 -3.84 4.87 4.66
N VAL A 116 -2.72 5.04 5.37
CA VAL A 116 -2.12 6.35 5.63
C VAL A 116 -0.92 6.52 4.70
N LEU A 117 -0.89 7.63 3.94
CA LEU A 117 0.17 7.93 2.99
C LEU A 117 0.81 9.27 3.33
N TRP A 118 2.11 9.25 3.59
CA TRP A 118 2.91 10.47 3.72
C TRP A 118 3.16 11.09 2.34
N THR A 119 2.66 12.30 2.14
CA THR A 119 2.94 13.11 0.94
C THR A 119 3.28 14.57 1.30
N ALA A 120 3.70 14.79 2.56
CA ALA A 120 4.16 16.07 3.05
C ALA A 120 5.63 16.29 2.70
N ASN A 121 6.17 17.43 3.14
CA ASN A 121 7.56 17.81 2.88
C ASN A 121 8.53 16.72 3.32
N THR A 122 9.65 16.61 2.60
CA THR A 122 10.78 15.76 2.98
C THR A 122 11.35 16.23 4.31
N GLU A 123 11.46 15.32 5.27
CA GLU A 123 12.11 15.59 6.54
C GLU A 123 13.61 15.26 6.47
N ARG A 124 14.38 15.76 7.43
CA ARG A 124 15.77 15.30 7.62
C ARG A 124 15.78 13.84 8.08
N PHE A 125 16.88 13.14 7.83
CA PHE A 125 17.06 11.82 8.42
C PHE A 125 17.20 11.92 9.93
N CYS A 126 16.59 10.97 10.64
CA CYS A 126 16.79 10.77 12.07
C CYS A 126 17.95 9.79 12.29
N GLU A 127 18.76 10.05 13.30
CA GLU A 127 19.77 9.10 13.75
C GLU A 127 19.08 7.90 14.44
N VAL A 128 19.62 6.70 14.24
CA VAL A 128 19.18 5.50 14.96
C VAL A 128 20.07 5.35 16.19
N ILE A 129 19.48 5.52 17.37
CA ILE A 129 20.17 5.60 18.66
C ILE A 129 19.72 4.42 19.53
N PRO A 130 20.65 3.57 20.01
CA PRO A 130 20.33 2.50 20.93
C PRO A 130 19.62 2.99 22.19
N GLY A 131 18.54 2.32 22.59
CA GLY A 131 17.72 2.73 23.74
C GLY A 131 16.68 3.83 23.44
N LEU A 132 16.63 4.37 22.22
CA LEU A 132 15.71 5.44 21.82
C LEU A 132 14.73 5.00 20.73
N ASN A 133 15.24 4.58 19.57
CA ASN A 133 14.44 4.25 18.39
C ASN A 133 15.01 3.03 17.63
N ASP A 134 15.66 2.15 18.37
CA ASP A 134 16.25 0.88 17.91
C ASP A 134 15.33 -0.32 18.12
N THR A 135 14.27 -0.15 18.92
CA THR A 135 13.23 -1.16 19.17
C THR A 135 11.86 -0.48 19.28
N ALA A 136 10.81 -1.25 19.06
CA ALA A 136 9.43 -0.79 19.22
C ALA A 136 9.17 -0.26 20.65
N GLU A 137 9.64 -0.96 21.67
CA GLU A 137 9.46 -0.59 23.08
C GLU A 137 10.16 0.74 23.41
N ASN A 138 11.41 0.91 22.93
CA ASN A 138 12.16 2.14 23.15
C ASN A 138 11.52 3.32 22.41
N LEU A 139 11.05 3.11 21.17
CA LEU A 139 10.40 4.16 20.39
C LEU A 139 9.09 4.63 21.05
N LEU A 140 8.26 3.70 21.53
CA LEU A 140 7.03 4.04 22.25
C LEU A 140 7.34 4.81 23.55
N ARG A 141 8.32 4.34 24.33
CA ARG A 141 8.77 5.03 25.54
C ARG A 141 9.30 6.44 25.25
N THR A 142 10.02 6.61 24.14
CA THR A 142 10.55 7.91 23.71
C THR A 142 9.43 8.90 23.42
N ILE A 143 8.36 8.44 22.76
CA ILE A 143 7.15 9.23 22.49
C ILE A 143 6.45 9.60 23.81
N GLU A 144 6.27 8.65 24.72
CA GLU A 144 5.63 8.89 26.03
C GLU A 144 6.39 9.91 26.89
N LEU A 145 7.72 9.89 26.82
CA LEU A 145 8.58 10.85 27.53
C LEU A 145 8.62 12.23 26.86
N GLY A 146 7.99 12.41 25.69
CA GLY A 146 7.99 13.67 24.94
C GLY A 146 9.35 14.04 24.36
N LEU A 147 10.22 13.05 24.12
CA LEU A 147 11.53 13.25 23.50
C LEU A 147 11.39 13.46 21.98
N GLU A 148 12.46 13.92 21.33
CA GLU A 148 12.40 14.27 19.90
C GLU A 148 12.13 13.04 19.02
N VAL A 149 11.00 13.08 18.32
CA VAL A 149 10.58 12.09 17.32
C VAL A 149 10.05 12.84 16.10
N SER A 150 10.41 12.39 14.90
CA SER A 150 9.96 13.07 13.67
C SER A 150 8.43 12.98 13.52
N PRO A 151 7.78 14.00 12.95
CA PRO A 151 6.36 13.92 12.64
C PRO A 151 6.00 12.70 11.78
N SER A 152 6.82 12.33 10.79
CA SER A 152 6.55 11.13 9.99
C SER A 152 6.58 9.84 10.81
N THR A 153 7.49 9.72 11.78
CA THR A 153 7.52 8.58 12.71
C THR A 153 6.28 8.53 13.58
N LEU A 154 5.76 9.67 14.06
CA LEU A 154 4.49 9.71 14.81
C LEU A 154 3.30 9.22 13.99
N PHE A 155 3.21 9.63 12.72
CA PHE A 155 2.15 9.12 11.82
C PHE A 155 2.30 7.63 11.51
N ALA A 156 3.53 7.13 11.36
CA ALA A 156 3.78 5.70 11.16
C ALA A 156 3.37 4.87 12.38
N VAL A 157 3.79 5.27 13.59
CA VAL A 157 3.41 4.60 14.84
C VAL A 157 1.91 4.63 15.04
N ALA A 158 1.25 5.78 14.86
CA ALA A 158 -0.21 5.89 14.98
C ALA A 158 -0.93 4.98 13.98
N SER A 159 -0.46 4.92 12.72
CA SER A 159 -1.05 4.05 11.70
C SER A 159 -0.94 2.57 12.09
N ILE A 160 0.22 2.13 12.59
CA ILE A 160 0.46 0.74 13.01
C ILE A 160 -0.42 0.37 14.21
N LEU A 161 -0.51 1.24 15.22
CA LEU A 161 -1.34 1.01 16.41
C LEU A 161 -2.84 0.91 16.07
N GLU A 162 -3.28 1.62 15.03
CA GLU A 162 -4.66 1.57 14.50
C GLU A 162 -4.87 0.45 13.46
N GLY A 163 -3.90 -0.45 13.27
CA GLY A 163 -3.99 -1.55 12.29
C GLY A 163 -4.07 -1.08 10.84
N CYS A 164 -3.65 0.15 10.55
CA CYS A 164 -3.64 0.76 9.23
C CYS A 164 -2.28 0.57 8.55
N ALA A 165 -2.29 0.37 7.23
CA ALA A 165 -1.05 0.37 6.47
C ALA A 165 -0.51 1.81 6.38
N PHE A 166 0.77 2.00 6.68
CA PHE A 166 1.48 3.26 6.47
C PHE A 166 2.38 3.16 5.24
N LEU A 167 2.33 4.19 4.38
CA LEU A 167 3.16 4.33 3.20
C LEU A 167 3.97 5.62 3.29
N ASN A 168 5.29 5.53 3.18
CA ASN A 168 6.16 6.69 3.13
C ASN A 168 6.41 7.11 1.68
N GLY A 169 5.83 8.24 1.26
CA GLY A 169 6.02 8.80 -0.09
C GLY A 169 7.22 9.76 -0.23
N SER A 170 8.01 9.93 0.83
CA SER A 170 9.16 10.85 0.87
C SER A 170 10.44 10.10 1.32
N PRO A 171 11.64 10.63 1.05
CA PRO A 171 12.88 9.85 1.18
C PRO A 171 13.41 9.71 2.62
N GLN A 172 12.85 10.40 3.61
CA GLN A 172 13.32 10.30 4.99
C GLN A 172 13.18 8.88 5.55
N ASN A 173 14.05 8.51 6.49
CA ASN A 173 14.08 7.19 7.12
C ASN A 173 13.02 7.02 8.23
N THR A 174 11.75 7.32 7.94
CA THR A 174 10.63 7.19 8.88
C THR A 174 10.53 5.81 9.52
N LEU A 175 10.82 4.76 8.74
CA LEU A 175 10.73 3.35 9.13
C LEU A 175 12.05 2.90 9.77
N VAL A 176 12.29 3.33 11.00
CA VAL A 176 13.39 2.86 11.86
C VAL A 176 13.13 1.42 12.36
N PRO A 177 14.16 0.69 12.83
CA PRO A 177 14.03 -0.67 13.37
C PRO A 177 13.02 -0.80 14.52
#